data_AF-A0A1H3MXK8-F1
#
_entry.id   AF-A0A1H3MXK8-F1
#
_cell.length_a   1.000
_cell.length_b   1.000
_cell.length_c   1.000
_cell.angle_alpha   90.00
_cell.angle_beta   90.00
_cell.angle_gamma   90.00
#
_symmetry.space_group_name_H-M   'P 1'
#
loop_
_entity.id
_entity.type
_entity.pdbx_description
1 polymer ?
#
loop_
_entity_poly.entity_id
_entity_poly.type
_entity_poly.pdbx_seq_one_letter_code
_entity_poly.pdbx_strand_id
1 'polypeptide(L)' 'MINLKNQATTDTVLPSFDDDANATETLREKLIDAQTPGYQVEFDPEEAEQAGAFIEDALTEEDAIESAVDSANEE' A
#
# COMPACT_ATOMS: atom_id res chain seq x y z
N MET A 1 23.60 49.42 17.92
CA MET A 1 22.89 48.23 18.43
C MET A 1 21.74 47.97 17.48
N ILE A 2 21.84 46.91 16.68
CA ILE A 2 20.88 46.61 15.60
C ILE A 2 19.80 45.72 16.21
N ASN A 3 18.56 46.23 16.29
CA ASN A 3 17.41 45.44 16.75
C ASN A 3 16.94 44.55 15.60
N LEU A 4 17.53 43.35 15.52
CA LEU A 4 17.07 42.26 14.67
C LEU A 4 16.18 41.34 15.50
N LYS A 5 14.87 41.58 15.50
CA LYS A 5 13.89 40.57 15.92
C LYS A 5 12.62 40.69 15.08
N ASN A 6 12.25 39.53 14.52
CA ASN A 6 10.88 39.07 14.30
C ASN A 6 10.07 39.77 13.18
N GLN A 7 9.46 39.10 12.20
CA GLN A 7 9.34 37.67 11.87
C GLN A 7 9.17 37.63 10.35
N ALA A 8 9.97 36.83 9.65
CA ALA A 8 9.68 36.42 8.28
C ALA A 8 9.93 34.93 8.17
N THR A 9 9.10 34.17 8.88
CA THR A 9 8.90 32.77 8.56
C THR A 9 7.40 32.56 8.70
N THR A 10 6.69 32.81 7.60
CA THR A 10 5.50 32.04 7.28
C THR A 10 5.94 30.59 7.16
N ASP A 11 6.21 29.95 8.30
CA ASP A 11 6.10 28.52 8.42
C ASP A 11 4.59 28.28 8.38
N THR A 12 4.07 28.29 7.16
CA THR A 12 2.83 27.64 6.85
C THR A 12 3.08 26.21 7.31
N VAL A 13 2.66 25.90 8.54
CA VAL A 13 2.40 24.54 8.96
C VAL A 13 1.34 24.06 7.98
N LEU A 14 1.80 23.57 6.83
CA LEU A 14 1.01 22.72 5.98
C LEU A 14 0.56 21.64 6.95
N PRO A 15 -0.75 21.44 7.14
CA PRO A 15 -1.18 20.27 7.88
C PRO A 15 -0.42 19.10 7.28
N SER A 16 0.35 18.40 8.11
CA SER A 16 0.81 17.07 7.81
C SER A 16 -0.45 16.25 7.69
N PHE A 17 -1.15 16.36 6.56
CA PHE A 17 -2.08 15.37 6.12
C PHE A 17 -1.23 14.13 6.09
N ASP A 18 -1.56 13.18 6.95
CA ASP A 18 -0.94 11.87 6.98
C ASP A 18 -1.11 11.28 5.57
N ASP A 19 -0.14 11.57 4.70
CA ASP A 19 -0.21 11.32 3.26
C ASP A 19 -0.26 9.81 3.04
N ASP A 20 0.45 9.07 3.89
CA ASP A 20 0.37 7.62 4.02
C ASP A 20 -1.02 7.11 4.41
N ALA A 21 -1.71 7.80 5.33
CA ALA A 21 -3.06 7.41 5.76
C ALA A 21 -4.10 7.67 4.66
N ASN A 22 -3.95 8.79 3.95
CA ASN A 22 -4.80 9.14 2.81
C ASN A 22 -4.55 8.20 1.61
N ALA A 23 -3.29 7.85 1.35
CA ALA A 23 -2.92 6.85 0.35
C ALA A 23 -3.49 5.47 0.70
N THR A 24 -3.44 5.08 1.98
CA THR A 24 -4.04 3.81 2.45
C THR A 24 -5.56 3.81 2.30
N GLU A 25 -6.22 4.92 2.57
CA GLU A 25 -7.67 5.05 2.42
C GLU A 25 -8.09 4.99 0.94
N THR A 26 -7.38 5.72 0.07
CA THR A 26 -7.58 5.70 -1.39
C THR A 26 -7.34 4.30 -1.96
N LEU A 27 -6.29 3.60 -1.51
CA LEU A 27 -6.01 2.22 -1.91
C LEU A 27 -7.16 1.26 -1.53
N ARG A 28 -7.73 1.42 -0.33
CA ARG A 28 -8.86 0.59 0.11
C ARG A 28 -10.10 0.82 -0.75
N GLU A 29 -10.40 2.06 -1.11
CA GLU A 29 -11.53 2.36 -2.00
C GLU A 29 -11.34 1.71 -3.37
N LYS A 30 -10.15 1.84 -3.96
CA LYS A 30 -9.79 1.17 -5.22
C LYS A 30 -9.95 -0.36 -5.12
N LEU A 31 -9.51 -0.98 -4.02
CA LEU A 31 -9.67 -2.43 -3.77
C LEU A 31 -11.14 -2.86 -3.62
N ILE A 32 -11.99 -2.00 -3.06
CA ILE A 32 -13.43 -2.27 -2.99
C ILE A 32 -14.03 -2.25 -4.39
N ASP A 33 -13.67 -1.26 -5.21
CA ASP A 33 -14.17 -1.19 -6.59
C ASP A 33 -13.67 -2.38 -7.44
N ALA A 34 -12.43 -2.83 -7.26
CA ALA A 34 -11.85 -3.99 -7.94
C ALA A 34 -12.60 -5.32 -7.68
N GLN A 35 -13.32 -5.41 -6.56
CA GLN A 35 -14.17 -6.58 -6.26
C GLN A 35 -15.47 -6.58 -7.08
N THR A 36 -15.78 -5.49 -7.78
CA THR A 36 -16.93 -5.41 -8.67
C THR A 36 -16.61 -6.11 -10.00
N PRO A 37 -17.38 -7.17 -10.39
CA PRO A 37 -17.13 -7.87 -11.64
C PRO A 37 -17.17 -6.94 -12.85
N GLY A 38 -16.12 -6.99 -13.67
CA GLY A 38 -15.99 -6.17 -14.87
C GLY A 38 -15.46 -4.75 -14.63
N TYR A 39 -15.18 -4.36 -13.38
CA TYR A 39 -14.44 -3.15 -13.07
C TYR A 39 -12.94 -3.42 -13.04
N GLN A 40 -12.16 -2.55 -13.67
CA GLN A 40 -10.70 -2.59 -13.68
C GLN A 40 -10.19 -1.29 -13.09
N VAL A 41 -9.29 -1.40 -12.12
CA VAL A 41 -8.66 -0.27 -11.45
C VAL A 41 -7.15 -0.39 -11.61
N GLU A 42 -6.50 0.74 -11.86
CA GLU A 42 -5.04 0.82 -11.99
C GLU A 42 -4.43 1.10 -10.62
N PHE A 43 -3.31 0.44 -10.34
CA PHE A 43 -2.52 0.65 -9.13
C PHE A 43 -1.09 1.05 -9.51
N ASP A 44 -0.54 2.02 -8.80
CA ASP A 44 0.89 2.35 -8.89
C ASP A 44 1.73 1.23 -8.25
N PRO A 45 3.04 1.11 -8.54
CA PRO A 45 3.87 0.01 -8.01
C PRO A 45 3.84 -0.12 -6.48
N GLU A 46 3.88 0.99 -5.75
CA GLU A 46 3.82 1.01 -4.28
C GLU A 46 2.44 0.60 -3.75
N GLU A 47 1.37 1.02 -4.44
CA GLU A 47 0.00 0.64 -4.14
C GLU A 47 -0.25 -0.85 -4.42
N ALA A 48 0.30 -1.37 -5.52
CA ALA A 48 0.22 -2.78 -5.90
C ALA A 48 0.90 -3.66 -4.84
N GLU A 49 2.08 -3.30 -4.36
CA GLU A 49 2.73 -4.03 -3.26
C GLU A 49 1.89 -4.00 -1.97
N GLN A 50 1.30 -2.87 -1.60
CA GLN A 50 0.41 -2.77 -0.43
C GLN A 50 -0.92 -3.52 -0.61
N ALA A 51 -1.45 -3.56 -1.83
CA ALA A 51 -2.64 -4.33 -2.18
C ALA A 51 -2.41 -5.85 -2.14
N GLY A 52 -1.15 -6.28 -2.02
CA GLY A 52 -0.78 -7.68 -2.17
C GLY A 52 -0.90 -8.15 -3.62
N ALA A 53 -0.81 -7.25 -4.59
CA ALA A 53 -0.63 -7.60 -5.98
C ALA A 53 0.80 -8.14 -6.14
N PHE A 54 0.93 -9.45 -6.01
CA PHE A 54 2.18 -10.14 -6.26
C PHE A 54 2.55 -9.96 -7.75
N ILE A 55 3.81 -9.62 -8.02
CA ILE A 55 4.36 -9.80 -9.36
C ILE A 55 4.50 -11.31 -9.56
N GLU A 56 3.44 -11.95 -10.02
CA GLU A 56 3.40 -13.40 -10.25
C GLU A 56 4.30 -13.74 -11.44
N ASP A 57 5.50 -14.26 -11.15
CA ASP A 57 5.79 -15.57 -11.72
C ASP A 57 4.85 -16.52 -10.96
N ALA A 58 3.87 -17.10 -11.66
CA ALA A 58 2.92 -18.00 -11.00
C ALA A 58 3.72 -19.06 -10.24
N LEU A 59 3.27 -19.41 -9.02
CA LEU A 59 3.89 -20.52 -8.30
C LEU A 59 3.93 -21.72 -9.23
N THR A 60 5.11 -22.28 -9.48
CA THR A 60 5.22 -23.43 -10.38
C THR A 60 4.41 -24.58 -9.81
N GLU A 61 3.89 -25.47 -10.67
CA GLU A 61 3.16 -26.65 -10.19
C GLU A 61 4.00 -27.47 -9.19
N GLU A 62 5.32 -27.50 -9.38
CA GLU A 62 6.28 -28.14 -8.48
C GLU A 62 6.34 -27.44 -7.11
N ASP A 63 6.55 -26.12 -7.07
CA ASP A 63 6.62 -25.35 -5.82
C ASP A 63 5.29 -25.38 -5.05
N ALA A 64 4.15 -25.41 -5.76
CA ALA A 64 2.81 -25.51 -5.16
C ALA A 64 2.59 -26.86 -4.47
N ILE A 65 3.13 -27.95 -5.05
CA ILE A 65 3.07 -29.29 -4.46
C ILE A 65 4.05 -29.42 -3.30
N GLU A 66 5.27 -28.87 -3.41
CA GLU A 66 6.25 -28.92 -2.31
C GLU A 66 5.82 -28.09 -1.09
N SER A 67 5.17 -26.95 -1.32
CA SER A 67 4.60 -26.14 -0.23
C SER A 67 3.33 -26.75 0.38
N ALA A 68 2.75 -27.78 -0.23
CA ALA A 68 1.65 -28.54 0.36
C ALA A 68 2.21 -29.42 1.50
N VAL A 69 2.54 -28.79 2.62
CA VAL A 69 2.74 -29.48 3.89
C VAL A 69 1.40 -30.11 4.29
N ASP A 70 1.22 -31.38 3.97
CA ASP A 70 0.24 -32.16 4.72
C ASP A 70 0.69 -32.06 6.18
N SER A 71 -0.15 -31.46 7.01
CA SER A 71 0.11 -31.34 8.45
C SER A 71 -0.05 -32.72 9.08
N ALA A 72 0.78 -33.67 8.65
CA ALA A 72 1.00 -34.95 9.27
C ALA A 72 1.85 -34.75 10.53
N ASN A 73 1.34 -33.92 11.44
CA ASN A 73 1.52 -34.14 12.86
C ASN A 73 0.21 -34.75 13.38
N GLU A 74 -0.13 -35.93 12.86
CA GLU A 74 -0.96 -36.89 13.57
C GLU A 74 0.01 -37.81 14.35
N GLU A 75 0.06 -37.58 15.67
CA GLU A 75 0.67 -38.34 16.78
C GLU A 75 2.18 -38.18 17.09
#